data_AF-A0A2X1QGF5-F1
#
_entry.id   AF-A0A2X1QGF5-F1
#
_cell.length_a   1.000
_cell.length_b   1.000
_cell.length_c   1.000
_cell.angle_alpha   90.00
_cell.angle_beta   90.00
_cell.angle_gamma   90.00
#
_symmetry.space_group_name_H-M   'P 1'
#
loop_
_entity.id
_entity.type
_entity.pdbx_description
1 polymer ?
#
loop_
_entity_poly.entity_id
_entity_poly.type
_entity_poly.pdbx_seq_one_letter_code
_entity_poly.pdbx_strand_id
1 'polypeptide(L)'
;MLSKGPISEGSTFYAQGGIAAVFDETDSIESHVEDTLIAGAGLCDRHAVTFVASNARSCVQWLIDQGVLFDTQVQANGEESYHLTREGGTAIGAFFTPPTPPAKR
;
A
#
# COMPACT_ATOMS: atom_id res chain seq x y z
N MET A 1 13.61 -8.47 -19.73
CA MET A 1 12.20 -8.19 -19.43
C MET A 1 11.39 -8.39 -20.69
N LEU A 2 10.22 -9.03 -20.59
CA LEU A 2 9.30 -9.25 -21.71
C LEU A 2 7.94 -8.65 -21.34
N SER A 3 7.30 -7.91 -22.25
CA SER A 3 5.93 -7.40 -22.09
C SER A 3 5.17 -7.53 -23.40
N LYS A 4 3.83 -7.69 -23.33
CA LYS A 4 2.94 -7.72 -24.50
C LYS A 4 2.88 -6.35 -25.21
N GLY A 5 3.17 -5.27 -24.48
CA GLY A 5 3.21 -3.89 -24.98
C GLY A 5 4.39 -3.11 -24.39
N PRO A 6 4.34 -1.76 -24.39
CA PRO A 6 5.26 -0.93 -23.64
C PRO A 6 5.43 -1.41 -22.21
N ILE A 7 6.64 -1.32 -21.67
CA ILE A 7 6.96 -1.79 -20.30
C ILE A 7 6.12 -1.07 -19.23
N SER A 8 5.75 0.19 -19.47
CA SER A 8 4.91 1.00 -18.59
C SER A 8 3.42 0.71 -18.73
N GLU A 9 2.99 -0.03 -19.76
CA GLU A 9 1.58 -0.28 -20.05
C GLU A 9 1.12 -1.59 -19.38
N GLY A 10 0.94 -1.52 -18.06
CA GLY A 10 0.43 -2.60 -17.22
C GLY A 10 -0.47 -2.08 -16.10
N SER A 11 -1.19 -2.96 -15.40
CA SER A 11 -2.16 -2.56 -14.37
C SER A 11 -1.56 -1.71 -13.25
N THR A 12 -0.28 -1.87 -12.94
CA THR A 12 0.44 -1.05 -11.95
C THR A 12 0.39 0.44 -12.28
N PHE A 13 0.44 0.82 -13.56
CA PHE A 13 0.38 2.22 -13.97
C PHE A 13 -1.00 2.86 -13.74
N TYR A 14 -2.05 2.03 -13.73
CA TYR A 14 -3.44 2.46 -13.54
C TYR A 14 -3.94 2.26 -12.11
N ALA A 15 -3.09 1.81 -11.19
CA ALA A 15 -3.45 1.64 -9.79
C ALA A 15 -3.83 3.01 -9.21
N GLN A 16 -5.08 3.12 -8.76
CA GLN A 16 -5.61 4.32 -8.12
C GLN A 16 -5.68 4.19 -6.60
N GLY A 17 -5.56 2.97 -6.07
CA GLY A 17 -5.52 2.73 -4.63
C GLY A 17 -4.12 2.98 -4.04
N GLY A 18 -4.05 2.89 -2.72
CA GLY A 18 -2.78 2.91 -1.98
C GLY A 18 -2.14 1.53 -1.83
N ILE A 19 -0.93 1.51 -1.29
CA ILE A 19 -0.28 0.26 -0.84
C ILE A 19 -0.60 0.04 0.62
N ALA A 20 -1.07 -1.17 0.94
CA ALA A 20 -1.40 -1.57 2.28
C ALA A 20 -0.16 -2.00 3.08
N ALA A 21 0.14 -1.30 4.19
CA ALA A 21 1.19 -1.67 5.13
C ALA A 21 0.93 -1.07 6.53
N VAL A 22 1.04 -1.89 7.58
CA VAL A 22 0.78 -1.45 8.96
C VAL A 22 1.82 -0.39 9.37
N PHE A 23 1.41 0.88 9.52
CA PHE A 23 2.27 2.00 9.89
C PHE A 23 1.98 2.57 11.28
N ASP A 24 0.74 2.48 11.75
CA ASP A 24 0.30 3.02 13.03
C ASP A 24 0.74 2.12 14.20
N GLU A 25 0.88 2.69 15.40
CA GLU A 25 1.12 1.94 16.65
C GLU A 25 -0.16 1.27 17.17
N THR A 26 -1.32 1.79 16.77
CA THR A 26 -2.64 1.26 17.14
C THR A 26 -3.06 0.06 16.29
N ASP A 27 -2.37 -0.19 15.18
CA ASP A 27 -2.60 -1.34 14.31
C ASP A 27 -1.50 -2.39 14.50
N SER A 28 -1.87 -3.67 14.41
CA SER A 28 -0.97 -4.78 14.65
C SER A 28 -0.92 -5.71 13.44
N ILE A 29 0.25 -6.29 13.20
CA ILE A 29 0.43 -7.30 12.13
C ILE A 29 -0.60 -8.41 12.30
N GLU A 30 -0.89 -8.84 13.53
CA GLU A 30 -1.86 -9.90 13.79
C GLU A 30 -3.29 -9.48 13.41
N SER A 31 -3.70 -8.25 13.72
CA SER A 31 -5.01 -7.73 13.28
C SER A 31 -5.11 -7.70 11.75
N HIS A 32 -4.05 -7.28 11.07
CA HIS A 32 -4.03 -7.25 9.61
C HIS A 32 -4.07 -8.66 8.99
N VAL A 33 -3.39 -9.63 9.63
CA VAL A 33 -3.45 -11.05 9.23
C VAL A 33 -4.87 -11.59 9.36
N GLU A 34 -5.53 -11.36 10.50
CA GLU A 34 -6.89 -11.84 10.73
C GLU A 34 -7.89 -11.23 9.74
N ASP A 35 -7.83 -9.92 9.50
CA ASP A 35 -8.67 -9.25 8.50
C ASP A 35 -8.49 -9.87 7.11
N THR A 36 -7.25 -10.16 6.73
CA THR A 36 -6.93 -10.77 5.43
C THR A 36 -7.46 -12.20 5.34
N LEU A 37 -7.38 -12.99 6.42
CA LEU A 37 -7.92 -14.35 6.46
C LEU A 37 -9.45 -14.36 6.40
N ILE A 38 -10.11 -13.42 7.08
CA ILE A 38 -11.58 -13.24 7.05
C ILE A 38 -12.01 -12.85 5.63
N ALA A 39 -11.37 -11.84 5.03
CA ALA A 39 -11.64 -11.42 3.67
C ALA A 39 -11.38 -12.52 2.63
N GLY A 40 -10.38 -13.37 2.91
CA GLY A 40 -10.03 -14.54 2.10
C GLY A 40 -11.00 -15.72 2.19
N ALA A 41 -12.04 -15.64 3.02
CA ALA A 41 -13.06 -16.69 3.19
C ALA A 41 -12.48 -18.10 3.46
N GLY A 42 -11.36 -18.17 4.19
CA GLY A 42 -10.68 -19.43 4.54
C GLY A 42 -9.86 -20.07 3.41
N LEU A 43 -9.68 -19.39 2.28
CA LEU A 43 -8.87 -19.87 1.15
C LEU A 43 -7.41 -19.41 1.23
N CYS A 44 -7.11 -18.48 2.14
CA CYS A 44 -5.77 -17.96 2.33
C CYS A 44 -4.91 -18.91 3.17
N ASP A 45 -3.64 -19.03 2.80
CA ASP A 45 -2.61 -19.68 3.62
C ASP A 45 -2.13 -18.68 4.69
N ARG A 46 -2.30 -19.03 5.97
CA ARG A 46 -1.90 -18.18 7.10
C ARG A 46 -0.41 -17.85 7.09
N HIS A 47 0.46 -18.79 6.77
CA HIS A 47 1.91 -18.52 6.72
C HIS A 47 2.24 -17.50 5.63
N ALA A 48 1.61 -17.61 4.46
CA ALA A 48 1.80 -16.64 3.39
C ALA A 48 1.28 -15.24 3.78
N VAL A 49 0.10 -15.16 4.38
CA VAL A 49 -0.49 -13.89 4.83
C VAL A 49 0.37 -13.23 5.91
N THR A 50 0.78 -13.99 6.94
CA THR A 50 1.66 -13.47 7.99
C THR A 50 2.99 -12.99 7.43
N PHE A 51 3.59 -13.74 6.50
CA PHE A 51 4.83 -13.32 5.85
C PHE A 51 4.68 -11.99 5.09
N VAL A 52 3.63 -11.86 4.27
CA VAL A 52 3.38 -10.63 3.50
C VAL A 52 3.11 -9.45 4.43
N ALA A 53 2.21 -9.61 5.41
CA ALA A 53 1.86 -8.57 6.37
C ALA A 53 3.08 -8.07 7.18
N SER A 54 3.96 -9.00 7.58
CA SER A 54 5.15 -8.66 8.39
C SER A 54 6.23 -7.92 7.61
N ASN A 55 6.30 -8.13 6.29
CA ASN A 55 7.31 -7.50 5.43
C ASN A 55 6.80 -6.23 4.71
N ALA A 56 5.48 -5.97 4.74
CA ALA A 56 4.86 -4.88 3.99
C ALA A 56 5.47 -3.51 4.31
N ARG A 57 5.67 -3.18 5.60
CA ARG A 57 6.27 -1.91 6.04
C ARG A 57 7.66 -1.70 5.45
N SER A 58 8.53 -2.70 5.51
CA SER A 58 9.90 -2.61 4.98
C SER A 58 9.91 -2.44 3.46
N CYS A 59 9.00 -3.11 2.75
CA CYS A 59 8.86 -2.94 1.30
C CYS A 59 8.39 -1.53 0.92
N VAL A 60 7.45 -0.95 1.67
CA VAL A 60 7.00 0.43 1.43
C VAL A 60 8.10 1.42 1.75
N GLN A 61 8.85 1.23 2.84
CA GLN A 61 10.01 2.07 3.15
C GLN A 61 11.06 2.02 2.04
N TRP A 62 11.33 0.83 1.50
CA TRP A 62 12.22 0.71 0.35
C TRP A 62 11.73 1.50 -0.87
N LEU A 63 10.42 1.52 -1.16
CA LEU A 63 9.86 2.35 -2.23
C LEU A 63 10.05 3.85 -1.98
N ILE A 64 9.84 4.30 -0.75
CA ILE A 64 10.11 5.68 -0.34
C ILE A 64 11.57 6.04 -0.58
N ASP A 65 12.49 5.15 -0.21
CA ASP A 65 13.93 5.34 -0.39
C ASP A 65 14.34 5.37 -1.88
N GLN A 66 13.56 4.73 -2.76
CA GLN A 66 13.72 4.84 -4.22
C GLN A 66 13.13 6.13 -4.81
N GLY A 67 12.52 6.99 -4.01
CA GLY A 67 11.96 8.28 -4.42
C GLY A 67 10.47 8.23 -4.78
N VAL A 68 9.74 7.18 -4.38
CA VAL A 68 8.28 7.15 -4.51
C VAL A 68 7.67 8.12 -3.50
N LEU A 69 6.91 9.09 -3.99
CA LEU A 69 6.22 10.08 -3.17
C LEU A 69 4.88 9.52 -2.70
N PHE A 70 4.73 9.41 -1.39
CA PHE A 70 3.47 9.10 -0.74
C PHE A 70 2.89 10.36 -0.11
N ASP A 71 1.57 10.48 -0.09
CA ASP A 71 0.90 11.62 0.52
C ASP A 71 1.19 11.67 2.04
N THR A 72 1.60 12.84 2.53
CA THR A 72 1.84 13.11 3.96
C THR A 72 0.82 14.08 4.53
N GLN A 73 0.62 14.03 5.85
CA GLN A 73 -0.23 14.93 6.62
C GLN A 73 0.55 15.47 7.82
N VAL A 74 0.29 16.72 8.19
CA VAL A 74 0.83 17.31 9.42
C VAL A 74 -0.16 17.07 10.54
N GLN A 75 0.28 16.36 11.57
CA GLN A 75 -0.50 16.10 12.76
C GLN A 75 -0.69 17.38 13.59
N ALA A 76 -1.66 17.37 14.51
CA ALA A 76 -1.95 18.52 15.38
C ALA A 76 -0.77 18.91 16.29
N ASN A 77 0.18 18.00 16.53
CA ASN A 77 1.42 18.23 17.28
C ASN A 77 2.55 18.85 16.42
N GLY A 78 2.33 19.04 15.10
CA GLY A 78 3.30 19.58 14.16
C GLY A 78 4.23 18.55 13.52
N GLU A 79 4.08 17.26 13.83
CA GLU A 79 4.85 16.18 13.19
C GLU A 79 4.23 15.78 11.85
N GLU A 80 5.09 15.45 10.88
CA GLU A 80 4.68 14.94 9.58
C GLU A 80 4.53 13.41 9.64
N SER A 81 3.38 12.89 9.21
CA SER A 81 3.13 11.45 9.09
C SER A 81 2.50 11.11 7.74
N TYR A 82 2.50 9.84 7.35
CA TYR A 82 1.84 9.42 6.11
C TYR A 82 0.32 9.57 6.24
N HIS A 83 -0.33 10.06 5.18
CA HIS A 83 -1.79 10.13 5.11
C HIS A 83 -2.33 8.73 4.83
N LEU A 84 -2.92 8.10 5.86
CA LEU A 84 -3.44 6.73 5.81
C LEU A 84 -4.95 6.74 5.58
N THR A 85 -5.42 6.01 4.57
CA THR A 85 -6.86 5.78 4.33
C THR A 85 -7.30 4.38 4.76
N ARG A 86 -8.61 4.19 4.96
CA ARG A 86 -9.21 2.86 5.23
C ARG A 86 -10.11 2.47 4.07
N GLU A 87 -9.87 1.30 3.47
CA GLU A 87 -10.79 0.69 2.49
C GLU A 87 -11.06 -0.76 2.86
N GLY A 88 -12.32 -1.22 2.75
CA GLY A 88 -12.65 -2.64 2.90
C GLY A 88 -12.48 -3.24 4.30
N GLY A 89 -12.56 -2.44 5.36
CA GLY A 89 -12.46 -2.91 6.76
C GLY A 89 -11.06 -2.74 7.35
N THR A 90 -10.02 -2.85 6.54
CA THR A 90 -8.62 -2.71 6.93
C THR A 90 -8.17 -1.24 6.86
N ALA A 91 -7.38 -0.80 7.85
CA ALA A 91 -6.92 0.58 7.94
C ALA A 91 -5.56 0.77 7.27
N ILE A 92 -5.51 0.85 5.94
CA ILE A 92 -4.22 1.02 5.28
C ILE A 92 -4.29 1.58 3.86
N GLY A 93 -3.59 2.69 3.65
CA GLY A 93 -3.28 3.18 2.32
C GLY A 93 -2.51 4.49 2.39
N ALA A 94 -1.20 4.44 2.14
CA ALA A 94 -0.48 5.60 1.68
C ALA A 94 -0.79 5.76 0.19
N PHE A 95 -1.52 6.81 -0.17
CA PHE A 95 -1.86 7.07 -1.57
C PHE A 95 -0.59 7.48 -2.32
N PHE A 96 -0.42 6.89 -3.49
CA PHE A 96 0.50 7.38 -4.51
C PHE A 96 -0.34 8.26 -5.44
N THR A 97 -0.04 9.55 -5.52
CA THR A 97 -0.59 10.40 -6.58
C THR A 97 0.25 10.18 -7.84
N PRO A 98 -0.23 9.43 -8.86
CA PRO A 98 0.55 9.25 -10.06
C PRO A 98 0.74 10.61 -10.76
N PRO A 99 1.90 10.84 -11.40
CA PRO A 99 2.08 12.01 -12.25
C PRO A 99 0.96 12.00 -13.30
N THR A 100 0.26 13.13 -13.43
CA THR A 100 -0.88 13.27 -14.35
C THR A 100 -0.42 12.84 -15.74
N PRO A 101 -1.09 11.86 -16.39
CA PRO A 101 -0.70 11.46 -17.73
C PRO A 101 -0.80 12.69 -18.64
N PRO A 102 0.19 12.91 -19.54
CA PRO A 102 0.10 14.02 -20.48
C PRO A 102 -1.20 13.87 -21.27
N ALA A 103 -2.01 14.92 -21.25
CA ALA A 103 -3.26 14.97 -21.99
C ALA A 103 -2.99 14.56 -23.44
N LYS A 104 -3.63 13.49 -23.91
CA LYS A 104 -3.63 13.13 -25.33
C LYS A 104 -4.17 14.34 -26.11
N ARG A 105 -3.27 15.05 -26.80
CA ARG A 105 -3.62 15.92 -27.93
C ARG A 105 -3.67 15.10 -29.20
#